data_AF-A0A194SA84-F1
#
_entry.id   AF-A0A194SA84-F1
#
_cell.length_a   1.000
_cell.length_b   1.000
_cell.length_c   1.000
_cell.angle_alpha   90.00
_cell.angle_beta   90.00
_cell.angle_gamma   90.00
#
_symmetry.space_group_name_H-M   'P 1'
#
loop_
_entity.id
_entity.type
_entity.pdbx_description
1 polymer ?
#
loop_
_entity_poly.entity_id
_entity_poly.type
_entity_poly.pdbx_seq_one_letter_code
_entity_poly.pdbx_strand_id
1 'polypeptide(L)'
;MSTPATKPATEPTLPTATLDKYKAAAGVVENVVKQLLAKAVEGANILELCQEGDKLVEEGVKPLYNKTKGTPKGIAYPTTLSVNNVLQNFSPALSDKEAAAQTLKKDDVLKVVVGAHIDGYPVVSGETVIVGADGPISGVRANLLAAAFQAGEIALRTVKPGVRNWEVTEAVKALVKEYEASGVKGVEGTLSHQFLQNNLEAKKGLVAFPTASQRGDSDNTYNLEEGEVYGLNILVTDGERSPKAADTARTTIFSKTQSTYSLKMKTSRATFSEISTKAGSFPFTLRIMEDEVRARMGVKECVQHNLVRGYDLLTTEKPENLSAQVFITFTVTKTGAARLSATPTFYSADKVKSDVELSDKTKETLARPLKAKPQKKKKAAGDKAE
;
A
#
# COMPACT_ATOMS: atom_id res chain seq x y z
N MET A 1 -35.62 -35.35 -24.08
CA MET A 1 -35.98 -34.62 -22.84
C MET A 1 -34.71 -34.03 -22.28
N SER A 2 -34.46 -32.74 -22.54
CA SER A 2 -33.27 -32.06 -22.02
C SER A 2 -33.55 -31.58 -20.61
N THR A 3 -32.79 -32.09 -19.65
CA THR A 3 -32.74 -31.58 -18.28
C THR A 3 -32.35 -30.10 -18.30
N PRO A 4 -33.06 -29.22 -17.58
CA PRO A 4 -32.66 -27.82 -17.49
C PRO A 4 -31.37 -27.73 -16.66
N ALA A 5 -30.35 -27.09 -17.23
CA ALA A 5 -29.13 -26.78 -16.52
C ALA A 5 -29.45 -25.84 -15.34
N THR A 6 -29.24 -26.34 -14.13
CA THR A 6 -29.29 -25.55 -12.89
C THR A 6 -28.26 -24.44 -12.99
N LYS A 7 -28.69 -23.17 -12.97
CA LYS A 7 -27.78 -22.03 -12.80
C LYS A 7 -26.96 -22.25 -11.53
N PRO A 8 -25.62 -22.10 -11.56
CA PRO A 8 -24.85 -22.12 -10.33
C PRO A 8 -25.34 -20.99 -9.44
N ALA A 9 -25.63 -21.30 -8.18
CA ALA A 9 -25.89 -20.28 -7.18
C ALA A 9 -24.67 -19.34 -7.12
N THR A 10 -24.90 -18.06 -7.33
CA THR A 10 -23.86 -17.03 -7.21
C THR A 10 -23.41 -16.98 -5.76
N GLU A 11 -22.28 -17.65 -5.47
CA GLU A 11 -21.57 -17.49 -4.21
C GLU A 11 -21.30 -16.00 -3.94
N PRO A 12 -21.30 -15.55 -2.68
CA PRO A 12 -20.79 -14.23 -2.36
C PRO A 12 -19.33 -14.13 -2.84
N THR A 13 -19.12 -13.26 -3.81
CA THR A 13 -17.86 -12.87 -4.47
C THR A 13 -16.67 -12.64 -3.53
N LEU A 14 -16.94 -12.18 -2.30
CA LEU A 14 -16.00 -12.31 -1.17
C LEU A 14 -16.74 -12.95 0.02
N PRO A 15 -16.36 -14.16 0.47
CA PRO A 15 -17.03 -14.83 1.57
C PRO A 15 -16.98 -13.98 2.86
N THR A 16 -18.08 -13.98 3.64
CA THR A 16 -18.17 -13.19 4.89
C THR A 16 -17.04 -13.52 5.86
N ALA A 17 -16.70 -14.80 6.04
CA ALA A 17 -15.60 -15.23 6.90
C ALA A 17 -14.24 -14.67 6.45
N THR A 18 -14.04 -14.51 5.14
CA THR A 18 -12.84 -13.88 4.58
C THR A 18 -12.84 -12.38 4.85
N LEU A 19 -13.97 -11.71 4.61
CA LEU A 19 -14.13 -10.28 4.90
C LEU A 19 -13.89 -9.95 6.38
N ASP A 20 -14.34 -10.80 7.30
CA ASP A 20 -14.13 -10.61 8.73
C ASP A 20 -12.65 -10.74 9.13
N LYS A 21 -11.86 -11.56 8.43
CA LYS A 21 -10.40 -11.64 8.61
C LYS A 21 -9.71 -10.37 8.11
N TYR A 22 -10.11 -9.84 6.95
CA TYR A 22 -9.64 -8.54 6.46
C TYR A 22 -9.97 -7.41 7.45
N LYS A 23 -11.21 -7.35 7.96
CA LYS A 23 -11.60 -6.34 8.96
C LYS A 23 -10.80 -6.45 10.26
N ALA A 24 -10.56 -7.66 10.72
CA ALA A 24 -9.76 -7.90 11.92
C ALA A 24 -8.31 -7.44 11.73
N ALA A 25 -7.68 -7.78 10.58
CA ALA A 25 -6.35 -7.29 10.23
C ALA A 25 -6.33 -5.75 10.11
N ALA A 26 -7.35 -5.15 9.48
CA ALA A 26 -7.48 -3.71 9.34
C ALA A 26 -7.57 -2.99 10.69
N GLY A 27 -8.33 -3.52 11.64
CA GLY A 27 -8.42 -2.95 12.99
C GLY A 27 -7.08 -2.97 13.74
N VAL A 28 -6.26 -4.02 13.53
CA VAL A 28 -4.89 -4.04 14.06
C VAL A 28 -4.05 -2.95 13.40
N VAL A 29 -4.02 -2.88 12.07
CA VAL A 29 -3.23 -1.87 11.32
C VAL A 29 -3.63 -0.45 11.72
N GLU A 30 -4.93 -0.16 11.84
CA GLU A 30 -5.44 1.13 12.29
C GLU A 30 -4.90 1.52 13.66
N ASN A 31 -4.97 0.60 14.62
CA ASN A 31 -4.48 0.84 15.97
C ASN A 31 -2.96 1.04 16.01
N VAL A 32 -2.19 0.29 15.21
CA VAL A 32 -0.74 0.46 15.12
C VAL A 32 -0.38 1.80 14.50
N VAL A 33 -0.99 2.18 13.37
CA VAL A 33 -0.76 3.48 12.72
C VAL A 33 -1.04 4.62 13.71
N LYS A 34 -2.18 4.59 14.42
CA LYS A 34 -2.52 5.60 15.42
C LYS A 34 -1.45 5.73 16.52
N GLN A 35 -0.94 4.60 17.03
CA GLN A 35 0.10 4.60 18.05
C GLN A 35 1.44 5.10 17.53
N LEU A 36 1.83 4.72 16.31
CA LEU A 36 3.06 5.21 15.68
C LEU A 36 3.00 6.71 15.44
N LEU A 37 1.87 7.23 14.94
CA LEU A 37 1.71 8.67 14.71
C LEU A 37 1.80 9.48 16.00
N ALA A 38 1.32 8.96 17.12
CA ALA A 38 1.47 9.61 18.43
C ALA A 38 2.94 9.64 18.92
N LYS A 39 3.77 8.69 18.48
CA LYS A 39 5.20 8.59 18.83
C LYS A 39 6.13 9.24 17.79
N ALA A 40 5.64 9.52 16.59
CA ALA A 40 6.40 10.11 15.49
C ALA A 40 6.57 11.63 15.66
N VAL A 41 7.31 12.01 16.71
CA VAL A 41 7.61 13.39 17.08
C VAL A 41 9.06 13.75 16.74
N GLU A 42 9.39 15.05 16.78
CA GLU A 42 10.76 15.53 16.59
C GLU A 42 11.73 14.81 17.56
N GLY A 43 12.87 14.35 17.04
CA GLY A 43 13.89 13.61 17.76
C GLY A 43 13.64 12.10 17.88
N ALA A 44 12.44 11.61 17.56
CA ALA A 44 12.16 10.18 17.64
C ALA A 44 13.01 9.37 16.64
N ASN A 45 13.58 8.25 17.09
CA ASN A 45 14.42 7.40 16.26
C ASN A 45 13.58 6.54 15.29
N ILE A 46 13.95 6.56 14.00
CA ILE A 46 13.18 5.89 12.94
C ILE A 46 13.23 4.36 13.07
N LEU A 47 14.39 3.79 13.42
CA LEU A 47 14.55 2.35 13.61
C LEU A 47 13.69 1.85 14.78
N GLU A 48 13.73 2.54 15.91
CA GLU A 48 12.95 2.19 17.10
C GLU A 48 11.45 2.23 16.80
N LEU A 49 10.98 3.25 16.07
CA LEU A 49 9.59 3.33 15.64
C LEU A 49 9.20 2.20 14.67
N CYS A 50 10.09 1.78 13.76
CA CYS A 50 9.83 0.62 12.89
C CYS A 50 9.72 -0.68 13.71
N GLN A 51 10.63 -0.89 14.66
CA GLN A 51 10.61 -2.08 15.52
C GLN A 51 9.37 -2.11 16.42
N GLU A 52 8.97 -0.96 16.96
CA GLU A 52 7.75 -0.82 17.75
C GLU A 52 6.51 -1.11 16.90
N GLY A 53 6.45 -0.62 15.66
CA GLY A 53 5.33 -0.90 14.76
C GLY A 53 5.19 -2.40 14.47
N ASP A 54 6.30 -3.07 14.15
CA ASP A 54 6.34 -4.51 13.90
C ASP A 54 5.87 -5.29 15.14
N LYS A 55 6.37 -4.94 16.32
CA LYS A 55 5.96 -5.53 17.60
C LYS A 55 4.46 -5.33 17.87
N LEU A 56 3.94 -4.12 17.68
CA LEU A 56 2.52 -3.82 17.90
C LEU A 56 1.61 -4.60 16.94
N VAL A 57 2.05 -4.86 15.70
CA VAL A 57 1.32 -5.74 14.77
C VAL A 57 1.29 -7.17 15.32
N GLU A 58 2.44 -7.74 15.69
CA GLU A 58 2.52 -9.11 16.23
C GLU A 58 1.66 -9.30 17.49
N GLU A 59 1.73 -8.35 18.42
CA GLU A 59 0.91 -8.35 19.64
C GLU A 59 -0.58 -8.19 19.32
N GLY A 60 -0.94 -7.33 18.37
CA GLY A 60 -2.32 -7.07 17.97
C GLY A 60 -3.00 -8.25 17.29
N VAL A 61 -2.28 -9.04 16.48
CA VAL A 61 -2.84 -10.23 15.82
C VAL A 61 -2.88 -11.47 16.73
N LYS A 62 -2.00 -11.56 17.73
CA LYS A 62 -1.86 -12.72 18.63
C LYS A 62 -3.18 -13.21 19.26
N PRO A 63 -4.08 -12.35 19.80
CA PRO A 63 -5.33 -12.81 20.43
C PRO A 63 -6.41 -13.23 19.43
N LEU A 64 -6.26 -12.92 18.14
CA LEU A 64 -7.31 -13.08 17.14
C LEU A 64 -7.33 -14.51 16.56
N TYR A 65 -8.52 -15.06 16.27
CA TYR A 65 -8.70 -16.36 15.60
C TYR A 65 -8.01 -17.57 16.25
N ASN A 66 -7.80 -17.56 17.58
CA ASN A 66 -7.17 -18.67 18.31
C ASN A 66 -8.03 -19.95 18.44
N LYS A 67 -9.34 -19.87 18.16
CA LYS A 67 -10.23 -21.04 18.17
C LYS A 67 -9.87 -22.05 17.07
N THR A 68 -9.33 -21.56 15.95
CA THR A 68 -8.84 -22.41 14.86
C THR A 68 -7.33 -22.57 15.05
N LYS A 69 -6.93 -23.75 15.55
CA LYS A 69 -5.53 -24.07 15.83
C LYS A 69 -4.67 -23.89 14.57
N GLY A 70 -3.56 -23.16 14.70
CA GLY A 70 -2.58 -22.99 13.63
C GLY A 70 -2.94 -21.94 12.57
N THR A 71 -3.95 -21.09 12.79
CA THR A 71 -4.25 -19.99 11.85
C THR A 71 -3.06 -19.03 11.71
N PRO A 72 -2.44 -18.91 10.52
CA PRO A 72 -1.27 -18.06 10.34
C PRO A 72 -1.64 -16.58 10.41
N LYS A 73 -0.92 -15.80 11.20
CA LYS A 73 -1.16 -14.38 11.40
C LYS A 73 0.11 -13.67 11.79
N GLY A 74 0.25 -12.42 11.39
CA GLY A 74 1.49 -11.68 11.56
C GLY A 74 1.54 -10.44 10.69
N ILE A 75 2.77 -10.00 10.45
CA ILE A 75 3.11 -8.87 9.60
C ILE A 75 2.88 -9.25 8.13
N ALA A 76 2.07 -8.46 7.42
CA ALA A 76 1.92 -8.57 5.98
C ALA A 76 2.86 -7.64 5.24
N TYR A 77 3.20 -6.49 5.83
CA TYR A 77 4.18 -5.57 5.29
C TYR A 77 4.94 -4.96 6.48
N PRO A 78 6.28 -5.05 6.53
CA PRO A 78 7.05 -4.48 7.63
C PRO A 78 6.72 -2.99 7.81
N THR A 79 6.83 -2.52 9.04
CA THR A 79 6.68 -1.10 9.33
C THR A 79 7.77 -0.32 8.60
N THR A 80 7.35 0.69 7.84
CA THR A 80 8.26 1.59 7.13
C THR A 80 7.92 3.04 7.41
N LEU A 81 8.96 3.86 7.49
CA LEU A 81 8.90 5.28 7.87
C LEU A 81 9.80 6.06 6.90
N SER A 82 9.25 6.48 5.76
CA SER A 82 10.02 7.11 4.68
C SER A 82 9.90 8.62 4.76
N VAL A 83 11.04 9.32 4.90
CA VAL A 83 11.10 10.75 5.19
C VAL A 83 11.45 11.55 3.93
N ASN A 84 10.74 12.66 3.69
CA ASN A 84 11.04 13.65 2.66
C ASN A 84 11.23 13.05 1.25
N ASN A 85 12.46 13.07 0.74
CA ASN A 85 12.87 12.60 -0.58
C ASN A 85 12.84 11.08 -0.73
N VAL A 86 12.85 10.33 0.39
CA VAL A 86 12.75 8.87 0.38
C VAL A 86 11.31 8.49 0.09
N LEU A 87 11.06 7.78 -1.02
CA LEU A 87 9.72 7.57 -1.56
C LEU A 87 8.91 6.56 -0.74
N GLN A 88 9.48 5.39 -0.47
CA GLN A 88 8.86 4.32 0.31
C GLN A 88 9.91 3.30 0.77
N ASN A 89 9.49 2.32 1.59
CA ASN A 89 10.26 1.14 1.98
C ASN A 89 11.43 1.38 2.95
N PHE A 90 11.56 2.58 3.53
CA PHE A 90 12.60 2.81 4.53
C PHE A 90 12.27 2.09 5.84
N SER A 91 13.03 1.04 6.13
CA SER A 91 12.94 0.24 7.35
C SER A 91 14.37 -0.16 7.73
N PRO A 92 15.12 0.71 8.41
CA PRO A 92 16.57 0.56 8.60
C PRO A 92 16.92 -0.76 9.31
N ALA A 93 18.13 -1.25 9.05
CA ALA A 93 18.70 -2.43 9.69
C ALA A 93 19.58 -2.00 10.88
N LEU A 94 19.66 -2.80 11.95
CA LEU A 94 20.53 -2.53 13.10
C LEU A 94 22.01 -2.49 12.68
N SER A 95 22.36 -3.29 11.69
CA SER A 95 23.71 -3.42 11.14
C SER A 95 24.14 -2.25 10.23
N ASP A 96 23.26 -1.29 9.95
CA ASP A 96 23.55 -0.04 9.22
C ASP A 96 23.53 1.13 10.20
N LYS A 97 24.70 1.49 10.73
CA LYS A 97 24.82 2.46 11.83
C LYS A 97 24.32 3.86 11.47
N GLU A 98 24.49 4.28 10.22
CA GLU A 98 24.05 5.59 9.77
C GLU A 98 22.52 5.63 9.66
N ALA A 99 21.94 4.64 8.98
CA ALA A 99 20.49 4.54 8.85
C ALA A 99 19.79 4.31 10.21
N ALA A 100 20.40 3.52 11.10
CA ALA A 100 19.89 3.24 12.44
C ALA A 100 19.91 4.47 13.37
N ALA A 101 20.81 5.43 13.13
CA ALA A 101 20.92 6.65 13.92
C ALA A 101 19.96 7.77 13.47
N GLN A 102 19.22 7.60 12.37
CA GLN A 102 18.33 8.63 11.85
C GLN A 102 17.16 8.90 12.80
N THR A 103 16.89 10.18 13.02
CA THR A 103 15.81 10.70 13.85
C THR A 103 14.92 11.62 13.02
N LEU A 104 13.64 11.70 13.41
CA LEU A 104 12.68 12.60 12.79
C LEU A 104 13.00 14.05 13.15
N LYS A 105 12.84 14.97 12.20
CA LYS A 105 12.99 16.41 12.41
C LYS A 105 11.64 17.11 12.30
N LYS A 106 11.52 18.28 12.93
CA LYS A 106 10.35 19.14 12.72
C LYS A 106 10.16 19.44 11.23
N ASP A 107 8.90 19.43 10.79
CA ASP A 107 8.46 19.67 9.41
C ASP A 107 8.87 18.61 8.38
N ASP A 108 9.37 17.45 8.82
CA ASP A 108 9.58 16.30 7.94
C ASP A 108 8.26 15.80 7.37
N VAL A 109 8.26 15.49 6.07
CA VAL A 109 7.17 14.78 5.38
C VAL A 109 7.36 13.29 5.56
N LEU A 110 6.71 12.74 6.59
CA LEU A 110 6.85 11.35 7.01
C LEU A 110 5.74 10.48 6.39
N LYS A 111 6.14 9.47 5.63
CA LYS A 111 5.25 8.44 5.09
C LYS A 111 5.32 7.20 5.97
N VAL A 112 4.21 6.84 6.59
CA VAL A 112 4.09 5.67 7.49
C VAL A 112 3.32 4.59 6.77
N VAL A 113 3.88 3.38 6.64
CA VAL A 113 3.20 2.22 6.03
C VAL A 113 3.34 1.01 6.96
N VAL A 114 2.22 0.33 7.22
CA VAL A 114 2.13 -0.84 8.10
C VAL A 114 1.20 -1.87 7.46
N GLY A 115 1.54 -3.16 7.59
CA GLY A 115 0.67 -4.24 7.13
C GLY A 115 0.56 -5.42 8.08
N ALA A 116 -0.65 -5.98 8.21
CA ALA A 116 -0.95 -7.18 8.99
C ALA A 116 -1.76 -8.18 8.16
N HIS A 117 -1.69 -9.47 8.50
CA HIS A 117 -2.58 -10.48 7.92
C HIS A 117 -3.19 -11.38 8.98
N ILE A 118 -4.37 -11.91 8.66
CA ILE A 118 -5.03 -13.00 9.37
C ILE A 118 -5.35 -14.10 8.37
N ASP A 119 -4.90 -15.33 8.64
CA ASP A 119 -5.05 -16.50 7.77
C ASP A 119 -4.58 -16.27 6.32
N GLY A 120 -3.50 -15.51 6.18
CA GLY A 120 -2.98 -15.11 4.87
C GLY A 120 -3.77 -14.02 4.15
N TYR A 121 -4.82 -13.42 4.72
CA TYR A 121 -5.51 -12.29 4.09
C TYR A 121 -4.92 -10.96 4.57
N PRO A 122 -4.21 -10.21 3.71
CA PRO A 122 -3.42 -9.07 4.16
C PRO A 122 -4.18 -7.74 4.08
N VAL A 123 -3.88 -6.84 4.99
CA VAL A 123 -4.24 -5.42 4.92
C VAL A 123 -2.96 -4.62 5.06
N VAL A 124 -2.76 -3.66 4.16
CA VAL A 124 -1.70 -2.66 4.22
C VAL A 124 -2.34 -1.28 4.20
N SER A 125 -1.89 -0.41 5.10
CA SER A 125 -2.35 0.97 5.19
C SER A 125 -1.14 1.88 5.25
N GLY A 126 -1.26 3.04 4.62
CA GLY A 126 -0.23 4.06 4.67
C GLY A 126 -0.76 5.46 4.49
N GLU A 127 -0.23 6.37 5.29
CA GLU A 127 -0.55 7.79 5.23
C GLU A 127 0.70 8.66 5.37
N THR A 128 0.59 9.91 4.92
CA THR A 128 1.66 10.90 5.03
C THR A 128 1.29 11.96 6.06
N VAL A 129 2.23 12.26 6.95
CA VAL A 129 2.09 13.24 8.03
C VAL A 129 3.23 14.26 7.99
N ILE A 130 3.02 15.40 8.65
CA ILE A 130 4.07 16.38 8.92
C ILE A 130 4.46 16.28 10.40
N VAL A 131 5.72 15.97 10.66
CA VAL A 131 6.26 15.81 12.02
C VAL A 131 6.25 17.15 12.75
N GLY A 132 5.70 17.17 13.96
CA GLY A 132 5.66 18.38 14.81
C GLY A 132 4.77 19.50 14.25
N ALA A 133 3.74 19.16 13.45
CA ALA A 133 2.80 20.13 12.92
C ALA A 133 1.85 20.68 14.02
N ASP A 134 2.12 21.90 14.47
CA ASP A 134 1.38 22.61 15.53
C ASP A 134 0.26 23.53 14.99
N GLY A 135 0.08 23.60 13.67
CA GLY A 135 -0.88 24.49 13.01
C GLY A 135 -1.22 24.07 11.58
N PRO A 136 -1.93 24.93 10.81
CA PRO A 136 -2.27 24.67 9.43
C PRO A 136 -1.02 24.48 8.56
N ILE A 137 -1.02 23.44 7.74
CA ILE A 137 0.03 23.14 6.77
C ILE A 137 -0.33 23.83 5.46
N SER A 138 0.62 24.53 4.86
CA SER A 138 0.47 25.26 3.60
C SER A 138 1.60 24.97 2.61
N GLY A 139 1.53 25.57 1.42
CA GLY A 139 2.54 25.46 0.37
C GLY A 139 2.71 24.04 -0.16
N VAL A 140 3.92 23.72 -0.64
CA VAL A 140 4.20 22.45 -1.33
C VAL A 140 3.86 21.21 -0.49
N ARG A 141 4.09 21.25 0.84
CA ARG A 141 3.71 20.17 1.76
C ARG A 141 2.20 19.94 1.75
N ALA A 142 1.40 21.01 1.83
CA ALA A 142 -0.05 20.90 1.78
C ALA A 142 -0.54 20.34 0.45
N ASN A 143 0.06 20.78 -0.66
CA ASN A 143 -0.28 20.33 -2.00
C ASN A 143 0.05 18.85 -2.20
N LEU A 144 1.21 18.38 -1.72
CA LEU A 144 1.59 16.96 -1.74
C LEU A 144 0.61 16.09 -0.94
N LEU A 145 0.31 16.48 0.31
CA LEU A 145 -0.62 15.74 1.17
C LEU A 145 -2.03 15.70 0.56
N ALA A 146 -2.52 16.83 0.03
CA ALA A 146 -3.82 16.90 -0.61
C ALA A 146 -3.89 16.06 -1.89
N ALA A 147 -2.90 16.18 -2.78
CA ALA A 147 -2.84 15.41 -4.01
C ALA A 147 -2.80 13.90 -3.74
N ALA A 148 -1.95 13.43 -2.81
CA ALA A 148 -1.86 12.02 -2.45
C ALA A 148 -3.20 11.49 -1.92
N PHE A 149 -3.79 12.19 -0.93
CA PHE A 149 -5.05 11.78 -0.30
C PHE A 149 -6.18 11.73 -1.34
N GLN A 150 -6.36 12.82 -2.09
CA GLN A 150 -7.44 12.92 -3.06
C GLN A 150 -7.25 11.96 -4.24
N ALA A 151 -6.02 11.65 -4.64
CA ALA A 151 -5.75 10.63 -5.66
C ALA A 151 -6.27 9.26 -5.23
N GLY A 152 -6.05 8.90 -3.96
CA GLY A 152 -6.66 7.71 -3.36
C GLY A 152 -8.20 7.75 -3.41
N GLU A 153 -8.80 8.88 -3.03
CA GLU A 153 -10.26 9.06 -3.02
C GLU A 153 -10.89 9.02 -4.43
N ILE A 154 -10.23 9.60 -5.44
CA ILE A 154 -10.64 9.54 -6.85
C ILE A 154 -10.55 8.09 -7.37
N ALA A 155 -9.46 7.39 -7.06
CA ALA A 155 -9.30 6.00 -7.48
C ALA A 155 -10.44 5.12 -6.94
N LEU A 156 -10.73 5.20 -5.63
CA LEU A 156 -11.80 4.42 -5.02
C LEU A 156 -13.19 4.73 -5.59
N ARG A 157 -13.44 5.96 -6.06
CA ARG A 157 -14.72 6.35 -6.70
C ARG A 157 -14.81 5.97 -8.17
N THR A 158 -13.69 5.61 -8.77
CA THR A 158 -13.63 5.14 -10.16
C THR A 158 -13.80 3.62 -10.23
N VAL A 159 -13.30 2.90 -9.21
CA VAL A 159 -13.42 1.45 -9.08
C VAL A 159 -14.88 1.02 -9.02
N LYS A 160 -15.24 0.09 -9.92
CA LYS A 160 -16.48 -0.72 -9.90
C LYS A 160 -16.26 -1.96 -10.77
N PRO A 161 -17.09 -3.01 -10.65
CA PRO A 161 -17.00 -4.18 -11.51
C PRO A 161 -17.06 -3.82 -13.00
N GLY A 162 -16.21 -4.46 -13.80
CA GLY A 162 -16.13 -4.26 -15.26
C GLY A 162 -15.34 -3.03 -15.72
N VAL A 163 -14.92 -2.14 -14.80
CA VAL A 163 -14.01 -1.04 -15.14
C VAL A 163 -12.61 -1.59 -15.38
N ARG A 164 -11.94 -1.09 -16.43
CA ARG A 164 -10.53 -1.43 -16.67
C ARG A 164 -9.63 -0.69 -15.70
N ASN A 165 -8.56 -1.35 -15.26
CA ASN A 165 -7.51 -0.73 -14.44
C ASN A 165 -7.03 0.62 -15.02
N TRP A 166 -6.90 0.73 -16.35
CA TRP A 166 -6.51 1.97 -17.03
C TRP A 166 -7.47 3.14 -16.83
N GLU A 167 -8.77 2.92 -16.63
CA GLU A 167 -9.71 4.01 -16.37
C GLU A 167 -9.47 4.62 -14.98
N VAL A 168 -9.07 3.81 -14.00
CA VAL A 168 -8.65 4.28 -12.67
C VAL A 168 -7.36 5.09 -12.80
N THR A 169 -6.39 4.60 -13.57
CA THR A 169 -5.14 5.30 -13.89
C THR A 169 -5.40 6.69 -14.50
N GLU A 170 -6.27 6.78 -15.51
CA GLU A 170 -6.56 8.06 -16.17
C GLU A 170 -7.35 9.03 -15.26
N ALA A 171 -8.23 8.53 -14.40
CA ALA A 171 -8.92 9.36 -13.42
C ALA A 171 -7.94 9.97 -12.38
N VAL A 172 -7.00 9.17 -11.87
CA VAL A 172 -5.97 9.64 -10.93
C VAL A 172 -5.02 10.65 -11.59
N LYS A 173 -4.60 10.39 -12.83
CA LYS A 173 -3.79 11.35 -13.60
C LYS A 173 -4.51 12.67 -13.84
N ALA A 174 -5.80 12.62 -14.17
CA ALA A 174 -6.57 13.83 -14.40
C ALA A 174 -6.60 14.73 -13.15
N LEU A 175 -6.76 14.14 -11.96
CA LEU A 175 -6.63 14.87 -10.70
C LEU A 175 -5.23 15.47 -10.53
N VAL A 176 -4.18 14.64 -10.61
CA VAL A 176 -2.81 15.12 -10.33
C VAL A 176 -2.37 16.18 -11.35
N LYS A 177 -2.91 16.17 -12.57
CA LYS A 177 -2.70 17.25 -13.54
C LYS A 177 -3.15 18.62 -13.03
N GLU A 178 -4.21 18.69 -12.22
CA GLU A 178 -4.67 19.95 -11.62
C GLU A 178 -3.67 20.50 -10.58
N TYR A 179 -2.83 19.62 -10.02
CA TYR A 179 -1.77 19.96 -9.06
C TYR A 179 -0.41 20.30 -9.72
N GLU A 180 -0.24 20.05 -11.02
CA GLU A 180 1.07 20.21 -11.69
C GLU A 180 1.57 21.66 -11.69
N ALA A 181 0.66 22.64 -11.74
CA ALA A 181 1.01 24.06 -11.67
C ALA A 181 1.63 24.45 -10.30
N SER A 182 1.33 23.69 -9.24
CA SER A 182 1.94 23.87 -7.92
C SER A 182 3.22 23.05 -7.74
N GLY A 183 3.75 22.44 -8.82
CA GLY A 183 4.96 21.63 -8.80
C GLY A 183 4.76 20.14 -8.47
N VAL A 184 3.55 19.71 -8.08
CA VAL A 184 3.30 18.32 -7.68
C VAL A 184 3.09 17.43 -8.91
N LYS A 185 3.80 16.30 -8.95
CA LYS A 185 3.78 15.31 -10.03
C LYS A 185 3.56 13.92 -9.45
N GLY A 186 3.01 13.02 -10.27
CA GLY A 186 2.91 11.59 -9.92
C GLY A 186 4.24 10.87 -10.10
N VAL A 187 4.61 10.01 -9.15
CA VAL A 187 5.82 9.17 -9.22
C VAL A 187 5.55 7.97 -10.11
N GLU A 188 6.30 7.87 -11.20
CA GLU A 188 6.13 6.81 -12.20
C GLU A 188 6.55 5.44 -11.67
N GLY A 189 5.88 4.40 -12.16
CA GLY A 189 6.23 3.01 -11.87
C GLY A 189 5.71 2.47 -10.55
N THR A 190 5.03 3.28 -9.72
CA THR A 190 4.46 2.83 -8.44
C THR A 190 3.35 1.80 -8.67
N LEU A 191 3.60 0.56 -8.24
CA LEU A 191 2.71 -0.57 -8.45
C LEU A 191 1.64 -0.69 -7.34
N SER A 192 0.42 -1.00 -7.75
CA SER A 192 -0.68 -1.43 -6.90
C SER A 192 -1.13 -2.81 -7.35
N HIS A 193 -1.40 -3.72 -6.41
CA HIS A 193 -1.63 -5.12 -6.71
C HIS A 193 -2.93 -5.63 -6.12
N GLN A 194 -3.52 -6.63 -6.77
CA GLN A 194 -4.53 -7.46 -6.15
C GLN A 194 -3.90 -8.24 -4.99
N PHE A 195 -4.61 -8.28 -3.87
CA PHE A 195 -4.27 -9.08 -2.71
C PHE A 195 -5.05 -10.38 -2.74
N LEU A 196 -4.34 -11.49 -2.62
CA LEU A 196 -4.91 -12.83 -2.47
C LEU A 196 -4.48 -13.42 -1.12
N GLN A 197 -5.03 -14.58 -0.77
CA GLN A 197 -4.54 -15.32 0.38
C GLN A 197 -3.04 -15.64 0.18
N ASN A 198 -2.20 -15.24 1.13
CA ASN A 198 -0.76 -15.43 1.15
C ASN A 198 -0.01 -14.72 0.00
N ASN A 199 -0.58 -13.69 -0.62
CA ASN A 199 0.06 -12.96 -1.72
C ASN A 199 -0.35 -11.48 -1.78
N LEU A 200 0.62 -10.57 -1.68
CA LEU A 200 0.44 -9.12 -1.83
C LEU A 200 0.66 -8.60 -3.26
N GLU A 201 1.25 -9.42 -4.13
CA GLU A 201 1.69 -9.04 -5.48
C GLU A 201 1.11 -9.99 -6.52
N ALA A 202 -0.21 -10.20 -6.47
CA ALA A 202 -0.87 -11.01 -7.50
C ALA A 202 -0.76 -10.32 -8.87
N LYS A 203 -0.99 -11.12 -9.93
CA LYS A 203 -0.79 -10.70 -11.32
C LYS A 203 -1.63 -9.47 -11.70
N LYS A 204 -2.89 -9.42 -11.28
CA LYS A 204 -3.75 -8.26 -11.53
C LYS A 204 -3.25 -7.08 -10.71
N GLY A 205 -3.19 -5.92 -11.36
CA GLY A 205 -2.76 -4.69 -10.71
C GLY A 205 -3.25 -3.45 -11.42
N LEU A 206 -2.86 -2.31 -10.86
CA LEU A 206 -3.08 -0.99 -11.42
C LEU A 206 -1.81 -0.15 -11.20
N VAL A 207 -1.58 0.81 -12.07
CA VAL A 207 -0.44 1.73 -11.97
C VAL A 207 -0.97 3.14 -12.19
N ALA A 208 -1.00 3.95 -11.13
CA ALA A 208 -1.53 5.31 -11.20
C ALA A 208 -0.75 6.19 -12.19
N PHE A 209 0.58 6.04 -12.19
CA PHE A 209 1.49 6.76 -13.09
C PHE A 209 2.41 5.73 -13.78
N PRO A 210 1.99 5.16 -14.93
CA PRO A 210 2.74 4.13 -15.62
C PRO A 210 3.92 4.72 -16.40
N THR A 211 5.06 4.01 -16.39
CA THR A 211 6.18 4.27 -17.30
C THR A 211 5.80 3.93 -18.75
N ALA A 212 6.62 4.34 -19.71
CA ALA A 212 6.43 3.97 -21.11
C ALA A 212 6.38 2.44 -21.32
N SER A 213 7.25 1.69 -20.63
CA SER A 213 7.27 0.23 -20.67
C SER A 213 5.97 -0.38 -20.16
N GLN A 214 5.48 0.08 -19.01
CA GLN A 214 4.22 -0.42 -18.42
C GLN A 214 2.98 -0.10 -19.26
N ARG A 215 2.98 1.00 -20.03
CA ARG A 215 1.90 1.32 -20.98
C ARG A 215 1.93 0.41 -22.21
N GLY A 216 3.11 -0.01 -22.63
CA GLY A 216 3.30 -0.88 -23.80
C GLY A 216 3.02 -2.36 -23.54
N ASP A 217 2.94 -2.77 -22.27
CA ASP A 217 2.65 -4.15 -21.87
C ASP A 217 1.16 -4.49 -22.12
N SER A 218 0.90 -5.25 -23.19
CA SER A 218 -0.43 -5.69 -23.55
C SER A 218 -1.07 -6.61 -22.50
N ASP A 219 -0.27 -7.29 -21.69
CA ASP A 219 -0.75 -8.22 -20.66
C ASP A 219 -1.19 -7.49 -19.39
N ASN A 220 -0.91 -6.18 -19.27
CA ASN A 220 -1.22 -5.36 -18.10
C ASN A 220 -2.61 -4.68 -18.19
N THR A 221 -3.57 -5.31 -18.87
CA THR A 221 -4.96 -4.82 -18.95
C THR A 221 -5.89 -5.78 -18.23
N TYR A 222 -6.52 -5.31 -17.17
CA TYR A 222 -7.39 -6.12 -16.33
C TYR A 222 -8.74 -5.42 -16.10
N ASN A 223 -9.81 -6.19 -16.10
CA ASN A 223 -11.10 -5.75 -15.56
C ASN A 223 -11.12 -6.01 -14.06
N LEU A 224 -11.61 -5.03 -13.32
CA LEU A 224 -11.90 -5.19 -11.90
C LEU A 224 -13.17 -6.02 -11.73
N GLU A 225 -13.13 -7.01 -10.86
CA GLU A 225 -14.23 -7.94 -10.62
C GLU A 225 -14.73 -7.81 -9.18
N GLU A 226 -16.02 -8.05 -8.98
CA GLU A 226 -16.62 -8.04 -7.66
C GLU A 226 -15.95 -9.10 -6.75
N GLY A 227 -15.66 -8.72 -5.51
CA GLY A 227 -15.02 -9.58 -4.51
C GLY A 227 -13.50 -9.48 -4.47
N GLU A 228 -12.87 -8.91 -5.50
CA GLU A 228 -11.43 -8.71 -5.50
C GLU A 228 -11.00 -7.69 -4.45
N VAL A 229 -9.81 -7.90 -3.88
CA VAL A 229 -9.18 -6.99 -2.90
C VAL A 229 -7.89 -6.46 -3.50
N TYR A 230 -7.61 -5.19 -3.33
CA TYR A 230 -6.43 -4.52 -3.88
C TYR A 230 -5.75 -3.65 -2.83
N GLY A 231 -4.41 -3.61 -2.89
CA GLY A 231 -3.59 -2.58 -2.29
C GLY A 231 -3.31 -1.47 -3.31
N LEU A 232 -3.96 -0.32 -3.12
CA LEU A 232 -3.73 0.89 -3.88
C LEU A 232 -2.57 1.67 -3.26
N ASN A 233 -1.47 1.76 -3.97
CA ASN A 233 -0.28 2.53 -3.61
C ASN A 233 -0.09 3.69 -4.60
N ILE A 234 -0.18 4.92 -4.11
CA ILE A 234 -0.01 6.13 -4.91
C ILE A 234 1.06 7.00 -4.25
N LEU A 235 2.05 7.40 -5.05
CA LEU A 235 3.13 8.30 -4.67
C LEU A 235 3.10 9.55 -5.55
N VAL A 236 3.25 10.71 -4.92
CA VAL A 236 3.41 12.02 -5.56
C VAL A 236 4.66 12.72 -5.03
N THR A 237 5.23 13.62 -5.81
CA THR A 237 6.48 14.31 -5.52
C THR A 237 6.48 15.72 -6.09
N ASP A 238 7.25 16.64 -5.52
CA ASP A 238 7.54 17.95 -6.12
C ASP A 238 8.80 17.92 -7.02
N GLY A 239 9.49 16.78 -7.08
CA GLY A 239 10.68 16.54 -7.88
C GLY A 239 10.38 15.99 -9.28
N GLU A 240 11.31 15.19 -9.80
CA GLU A 240 11.11 14.48 -11.07
C GLU A 240 10.17 13.27 -10.92
N ARG A 241 9.46 12.94 -12.00
CA ARG A 241 8.51 11.80 -12.02
C ARG A 241 9.22 10.45 -11.85
N SER A 242 10.44 10.36 -12.37
CA SER A 242 11.23 9.15 -12.40
C SER A 242 12.00 8.98 -11.09
N PRO A 243 11.74 7.92 -10.31
CA PRO A 243 12.49 7.65 -9.10
C PRO A 243 13.96 7.30 -9.41
N LYS A 244 14.85 7.53 -8.44
CA LYS A 244 16.24 7.07 -8.47
C LYS A 244 16.47 6.04 -7.37
N ALA A 245 17.42 5.12 -7.58
CA ALA A 245 17.89 4.29 -6.48
C ALA A 245 18.62 5.18 -5.47
N ALA A 246 18.45 4.91 -4.17
CA ALA A 246 19.19 5.62 -3.13
C ALA A 246 20.70 5.30 -3.24
N ASP A 247 21.55 6.33 -3.19
CA ASP A 247 23.00 6.16 -3.30
C ASP A 247 23.60 5.42 -2.09
N THR A 248 23.10 5.70 -0.89
CA THR A 248 23.68 5.21 0.37
C THR A 248 22.76 4.27 1.15
N ALA A 249 21.44 4.42 1.00
CA ALA A 249 20.47 3.60 1.73
C ALA A 249 20.33 2.21 1.10
N ARG A 250 20.38 1.17 1.95
CA ARG A 250 20.37 -0.22 1.50
C ARG A 250 18.98 -0.84 1.54
N THR A 251 18.70 -1.73 0.60
CA THR A 251 17.51 -2.59 0.59
C THR A 251 17.52 -3.52 1.80
N THR A 252 16.50 -3.40 2.66
CA THR A 252 16.33 -4.21 3.88
C THR A 252 15.09 -5.07 3.86
N ILE A 253 14.15 -4.80 2.94
CA ILE A 253 12.88 -5.53 2.80
C ILE A 253 12.97 -6.48 1.60
N PHE A 254 12.54 -7.72 1.80
CA PHE A 254 12.59 -8.78 0.80
C PHE A 254 11.30 -9.61 0.82
N SER A 255 10.97 -10.28 -0.28
CA SER A 255 9.93 -11.31 -0.35
C SER A 255 10.47 -12.58 -0.98
N LYS A 256 9.94 -13.74 -0.59
CA LYS A 256 10.27 -15.02 -1.23
C LYS A 256 9.59 -15.08 -2.60
N THR A 257 10.28 -15.66 -3.57
CA THR A 257 9.69 -15.97 -4.88
C THR A 257 9.34 -17.46 -4.96
N GLN A 258 8.79 -17.86 -6.09
CA GLN A 258 8.53 -19.27 -6.45
C GLN A 258 9.76 -19.94 -7.11
N SER A 259 10.84 -19.20 -7.34
CA SER A 259 12.02 -19.71 -8.05
C SER A 259 12.78 -20.70 -7.18
N THR A 260 13.42 -21.69 -7.82
CA THR A 260 14.29 -22.66 -7.16
C THR A 260 15.70 -22.55 -7.71
N TYR A 261 16.70 -22.56 -6.83
CA TYR A 261 18.11 -22.47 -7.20
C TYR A 261 18.99 -23.08 -6.11
N SER A 262 20.06 -23.77 -6.51
CA SER A 262 21.04 -24.37 -5.61
C SER A 262 22.15 -23.37 -5.26
N LEU A 263 22.00 -22.70 -4.12
CA LEU A 263 22.97 -21.71 -3.62
C LEU A 263 24.37 -22.30 -3.40
N LYS A 264 25.39 -21.61 -3.92
CA LYS A 264 26.80 -22.02 -3.91
C LYS A 264 27.51 -21.63 -2.62
N MET A 265 27.21 -20.46 -2.04
CA MET A 265 27.87 -20.03 -0.81
C MET A 265 27.23 -20.65 0.44
N LYS A 266 28.05 -21.08 1.41
CA LYS A 266 27.59 -21.60 2.71
C LYS A 266 26.76 -20.56 3.48
N THR A 267 27.18 -19.30 3.43
CA THR A 267 26.47 -18.16 4.04
C THR A 267 25.09 -17.95 3.43
N SER A 268 24.96 -18.01 2.11
CA SER A 268 23.67 -17.87 1.43
C SER A 268 22.74 -19.04 1.75
N ARG A 269 23.22 -20.29 1.73
CA ARG A 269 22.41 -21.45 2.14
C ARG A 269 21.87 -21.30 3.57
N ALA A 270 22.72 -20.90 4.51
CA ALA A 270 22.31 -20.68 5.89
C ALA A 270 21.32 -19.51 6.04
N THR A 271 21.51 -18.44 5.27
CA THR A 271 20.61 -17.27 5.24
C THR A 271 19.23 -17.66 4.67
N PHE A 272 19.20 -18.34 3.53
CA PHE A 272 17.95 -18.75 2.88
C PHE A 272 17.19 -19.81 3.69
N SER A 273 17.90 -20.71 4.39
CA SER A 273 17.26 -21.66 5.30
C SER A 273 16.56 -20.95 6.46
N GLU A 274 17.18 -19.93 7.04
CA GLU A 274 16.56 -19.15 8.11
C GLU A 274 15.39 -18.31 7.59
N ILE A 275 15.52 -17.67 6.42
CA ILE A 275 14.42 -16.98 5.73
C ILE A 275 13.24 -17.94 5.51
N SER A 276 13.50 -19.17 5.05
CA SER A 276 12.46 -20.16 4.78
C SER A 276 11.68 -20.56 6.02
N THR A 277 12.35 -20.58 7.18
CA THR A 277 11.75 -20.90 8.48
C THR A 277 11.01 -19.72 9.10
N LYS A 278 11.58 -18.51 9.04
CA LYS A 278 11.06 -17.33 9.75
C LYS A 278 10.12 -16.49 8.90
N ALA A 279 10.42 -16.30 7.63
CA ALA A 279 9.60 -15.49 6.74
C ALA A 279 8.37 -16.30 6.29
N GLY A 280 7.20 -15.71 6.50
CA GLY A 280 5.94 -16.21 5.95
C GLY A 280 5.84 -16.00 4.43
N SER A 281 4.61 -15.91 3.93
CA SER A 281 4.35 -15.65 2.51
C SER A 281 4.44 -14.18 2.11
N PHE A 282 4.74 -13.30 3.07
CA PHE A 282 4.72 -11.86 2.92
C PHE A 282 6.14 -11.25 2.95
N PRO A 283 6.30 -10.01 2.46
CA PRO A 283 7.53 -9.25 2.62
C PRO A 283 7.99 -9.19 4.07
N PHE A 284 9.31 -9.23 4.27
CA PHE A 284 9.95 -9.22 5.58
C PHE A 284 11.19 -8.33 5.55
N THR A 285 11.54 -7.79 6.71
CA THR A 285 12.79 -7.06 6.92
C THR A 285 13.91 -8.01 7.35
N LEU A 286 15.16 -7.72 7.00
CA LEU A 286 16.32 -8.48 7.51
C LEU A 286 16.47 -8.43 9.04
N ARG A 287 15.76 -7.55 9.75
CA ARG A 287 15.76 -7.52 11.23
C ARG A 287 15.22 -8.80 11.88
N ILE A 288 14.49 -9.65 11.14
CA ILE A 288 14.01 -10.95 11.67
C ILE A 288 15.15 -11.98 11.82
N MET A 289 16.32 -11.69 11.23
CA MET A 289 17.45 -12.60 11.16
C MET A 289 18.26 -12.53 12.45
N GLU A 290 18.81 -13.66 12.91
CA GLU A 290 19.64 -13.74 14.12
C GLU A 290 20.96 -12.96 13.98
N ASP A 291 21.54 -13.02 12.79
CA ASP A 291 22.77 -12.30 12.43
C ASP A 291 22.52 -11.52 11.14
N GLU A 292 22.17 -10.24 11.30
CA GLU A 292 21.92 -9.33 10.18
C GLU A 292 23.13 -9.16 9.27
N VAL A 293 24.35 -9.19 9.82
CA VAL A 293 25.58 -8.98 9.04
C VAL A 293 25.80 -10.14 8.08
N ARG A 294 25.64 -11.38 8.58
CA ARG A 294 25.65 -12.59 7.76
C ARG A 294 24.49 -12.59 6.76
N ALA A 295 23.28 -12.27 7.22
CA ALA A 295 22.09 -12.26 6.37
C ALA A 295 22.25 -11.30 5.18
N ARG A 296 22.78 -10.10 5.41
CA ARG A 296 23.08 -9.11 4.37
C ARG A 296 24.09 -9.61 3.33
N MET A 297 25.06 -10.42 3.73
CA MET A 297 25.99 -11.03 2.78
C MET A 297 25.31 -12.15 1.98
N GLY A 298 24.58 -13.05 2.66
CA GLY A 298 23.95 -14.21 2.04
C GLY A 298 22.75 -13.88 1.15
N VAL A 299 22.02 -12.80 1.44
CA VAL A 299 20.82 -12.43 0.67
C VAL A 299 21.17 -11.98 -0.75
N LYS A 300 22.40 -11.49 -1.00
CA LYS A 300 22.84 -11.03 -2.33
C LYS A 300 22.75 -12.12 -3.39
N GLU A 301 23.26 -13.32 -3.07
CA GLU A 301 23.17 -14.48 -3.98
C GLU A 301 21.70 -14.91 -4.17
N CYS A 302 20.90 -14.84 -3.11
CA CYS A 302 19.48 -15.16 -3.16
C CYS A 302 18.71 -14.21 -4.08
N VAL A 303 19.03 -12.91 -4.08
CA VAL A 303 18.46 -11.91 -4.99
C VAL A 303 18.95 -12.14 -6.42
N GLN A 304 20.25 -12.35 -6.60
CA GLN A 304 20.86 -12.57 -7.91
C GLN A 304 20.24 -13.76 -8.66
N HIS A 305 19.88 -14.82 -7.93
CA HIS A 305 19.24 -16.01 -8.48
C HIS A 305 17.72 -16.03 -8.28
N ASN A 306 17.12 -14.87 -8.00
CA ASN A 306 15.69 -14.66 -7.91
C ASN A 306 14.98 -15.58 -6.92
N LEU A 307 15.65 -16.07 -5.88
CA LEU A 307 15.03 -16.81 -4.75
C LEU A 307 14.28 -15.87 -3.82
N VAL A 308 14.80 -14.65 -3.67
CA VAL A 308 14.12 -13.55 -2.98
C VAL A 308 14.15 -12.31 -3.87
N ARG A 309 13.13 -11.48 -3.75
CA ARG A 309 13.03 -10.18 -4.42
C ARG A 309 13.29 -9.07 -3.40
N GLY A 310 14.14 -8.11 -3.73
CA GLY A 310 14.36 -6.92 -2.93
C GLY A 310 13.33 -5.82 -3.21
N TYR A 311 12.94 -5.10 -2.16
CA TYR A 311 12.14 -3.88 -2.25
C TYR A 311 13.07 -2.68 -2.13
N ASP A 312 13.61 -2.27 -3.27
CA ASP A 312 14.65 -1.25 -3.28
C ASP A 312 14.16 0.08 -2.71
N LEU A 313 15.10 0.77 -2.06
CA LEU A 313 14.91 2.11 -1.57
C LEU A 313 15.06 3.09 -2.72
N LEU A 314 13.95 3.73 -3.07
CA LEU A 314 13.89 4.73 -4.13
C LEU A 314 13.75 6.12 -3.52
N THR A 315 14.40 7.10 -4.13
CA THR A 315 14.35 8.51 -3.75
C THR A 315 13.92 9.37 -4.93
N THR A 316 13.55 10.61 -4.64
CA THR A 316 13.58 11.68 -5.63
C THR A 316 15.01 11.92 -6.10
N GLU A 317 15.18 12.57 -7.25
CA GLU A 317 16.50 12.89 -7.80
C GLU A 317 17.29 13.85 -6.91
N LYS A 318 16.63 14.86 -6.33
CA LYS A 318 17.27 15.82 -5.45
C LYS A 318 16.82 15.63 -4.00
N PRO A 319 17.73 15.69 -2.99
CA PRO A 319 17.38 15.50 -1.59
C PRO A 319 16.42 16.54 -0.99
N GLU A 320 16.38 17.75 -1.56
CA GLU A 320 15.46 18.81 -1.15
C GLU A 320 14.01 18.59 -1.58
N ASN A 321 13.79 17.72 -2.57
CA ASN A 321 12.44 17.38 -3.02
C ASN A 321 11.71 16.52 -2.00
N LEU A 322 10.39 16.70 -1.97
CA LEU A 322 9.49 16.07 -1.02
C LEU A 322 8.55 15.11 -1.75
N SER A 323 8.14 14.06 -1.04
CA SER A 323 7.18 13.09 -1.55
C SER A 323 6.13 12.72 -0.51
N ALA A 324 4.91 12.45 -0.99
CA ALA A 324 3.80 11.96 -0.19
C ALA A 324 3.23 10.66 -0.79
N GLN A 325 2.79 9.78 0.10
CA GLN A 325 2.23 8.47 -0.20
C GLN A 325 0.85 8.32 0.42
N VAL A 326 -0.03 7.63 -0.29
CA VAL A 326 -1.18 6.97 0.31
C VAL A 326 -1.18 5.49 -0.07
N PHE A 327 -1.40 4.61 0.91
CA PHE A 327 -1.59 3.18 0.69
C PHE A 327 -2.94 2.77 1.26
N ILE A 328 -3.84 2.28 0.42
CA ILE A 328 -5.21 1.91 0.79
C ILE A 328 -5.47 0.45 0.42
N THR A 329 -5.91 -0.36 1.37
CA THR A 329 -6.51 -1.66 1.05
C THR A 329 -8.01 -1.47 0.83
N PHE A 330 -8.55 -1.92 -0.30
CA PHE A 330 -9.98 -1.86 -0.61
C PHE A 330 -10.47 -3.13 -1.28
N THR A 331 -11.78 -3.38 -1.22
CA THR A 331 -12.45 -4.45 -1.96
C THR A 331 -13.41 -3.87 -3.01
N VAL A 332 -13.52 -4.55 -4.14
CA VAL A 332 -14.50 -4.25 -5.18
C VAL A 332 -15.84 -4.87 -4.78
N THR A 333 -16.86 -4.03 -4.61
CA THR A 333 -18.24 -4.43 -4.31
C THR A 333 -19.11 -4.38 -5.56
N LYS A 334 -20.35 -4.85 -5.47
CA LYS A 334 -21.37 -4.77 -6.55
C LYS A 334 -21.51 -3.38 -7.17
N THR A 335 -21.31 -2.32 -6.37
CA THR A 335 -21.67 -0.94 -6.74
C THR A 335 -20.47 0.01 -6.79
N GLY A 336 -19.26 -0.45 -6.51
CA GLY A 336 -18.07 0.41 -6.40
C GLY A 336 -17.02 -0.17 -5.46
N ALA A 337 -16.13 0.64 -4.91
CA ALA A 337 -15.18 0.19 -3.89
C ALA A 337 -15.75 0.28 -2.45
N ALA A 338 -15.27 -0.60 -1.58
CA ALA A 338 -15.32 -0.42 -0.14
C ALA A 338 -13.90 -0.44 0.42
N ARG A 339 -13.52 0.64 1.10
CA ARG A 339 -12.26 0.73 1.83
C ARG A 339 -12.25 -0.30 2.97
N LEU A 340 -11.15 -1.04 3.09
CA LEU A 340 -10.89 -2.02 4.15
C LEU A 340 -9.89 -1.48 5.18
N SER A 341 -8.82 -0.82 4.74
CA SER A 341 -7.90 -0.12 5.64
C SER A 341 -8.55 1.11 6.28
N ALA A 342 -8.00 1.63 7.37
CA ALA A 342 -8.50 2.87 7.94
C ALA A 342 -8.37 4.06 6.97
N THR A 343 -9.22 5.06 7.16
CA THR A 343 -9.04 6.34 6.47
C THR A 343 -7.87 7.07 7.14
N PRO A 344 -6.95 7.71 6.36
CA PRO A 344 -5.90 8.54 6.92
C PRO A 344 -6.43 9.51 7.98
N THR A 345 -5.78 9.55 9.13
CA THR A 345 -6.22 10.33 10.29
C THR A 345 -5.62 11.73 10.31
N PHE A 346 -4.49 11.93 9.64
CA PHE A 346 -3.78 13.20 9.67
C PHE A 346 -4.36 14.23 8.69
N TYR A 347 -4.82 13.79 7.52
CA TYR A 347 -5.37 14.67 6.50
C TYR A 347 -6.76 15.17 6.90
N SER A 348 -6.94 16.49 6.89
CA SER A 348 -8.25 17.15 6.95
C SER A 348 -8.18 18.48 6.22
N ALA A 349 -9.31 18.96 5.70
CA ALA A 349 -9.37 20.26 5.05
C ALA A 349 -9.07 21.42 6.02
N ASP A 350 -9.22 21.21 7.32
CA ASP A 350 -8.89 22.21 8.35
C ASP A 350 -7.39 22.26 8.64
N LYS A 351 -6.71 21.12 8.61
CA LYS A 351 -5.27 21.04 8.87
C LYS A 351 -4.41 21.26 7.63
N VAL A 352 -4.84 20.78 6.47
CA VAL A 352 -4.07 20.81 5.21
C VAL A 352 -4.69 21.84 4.26
N LYS A 353 -4.08 23.02 4.15
CA LYS A 353 -4.53 24.15 3.36
C LYS A 353 -3.78 24.21 2.03
N SER A 354 -4.19 23.36 1.10
CA SER A 354 -3.71 23.42 -0.29
C SER A 354 -4.26 24.67 -0.98
N ASP A 355 -3.42 25.33 -1.78
CA ASP A 355 -3.77 26.51 -2.59
C ASP A 355 -4.24 26.14 -4.01
N VAL A 356 -4.31 24.84 -4.34
CA VAL A 356 -4.74 24.35 -5.64
C VAL A 356 -6.26 24.36 -5.75
N GLU A 357 -6.78 25.13 -6.70
CA GLU A 357 -8.20 25.16 -7.02
C GLU A 357 -8.59 24.01 -7.93
N LEU A 358 -9.33 23.05 -7.38
CA LEU A 358 -9.84 21.93 -8.16
C LEU A 358 -11.02 22.35 -9.04
N SER A 359 -11.11 21.72 -10.22
CA SER A 359 -12.25 21.82 -11.12
C SER A 359 -13.54 21.32 -10.46
N ASP A 360 -14.68 21.87 -10.87
CA ASP A 360 -15.99 21.47 -10.33
C ASP A 360 -16.28 19.98 -10.54
N LYS A 361 -15.85 19.44 -11.69
CA LYS A 361 -15.96 18.01 -12.00
C LYS A 361 -15.19 17.14 -10.99
N THR A 362 -14.00 17.57 -10.60
CA THR A 362 -13.18 16.87 -9.61
C THR A 362 -13.79 16.97 -8.21
N LYS A 363 -14.27 18.15 -7.81
CA LYS A 363 -14.99 18.37 -6.55
C LYS A 363 -16.27 17.53 -6.47
N GLU A 364 -17.08 17.51 -7.52
CA GLU A 364 -18.28 16.67 -7.61
C GLU A 364 -17.92 15.20 -7.46
N THR A 365 -16.81 14.77 -8.09
CA THR A 365 -16.33 13.40 -7.94
C THR A 365 -16.00 13.09 -6.49
N LEU A 366 -15.14 13.89 -5.84
CA LEU A 366 -14.75 13.69 -4.43
C LEU A 366 -15.96 13.71 -3.48
N ALA A 367 -17.00 14.48 -3.78
CA ALA A 367 -18.22 14.54 -2.97
C ALA A 367 -19.11 13.28 -3.10
N ARG A 368 -18.95 12.45 -4.14
CA ARG A 368 -19.74 11.22 -4.30
C ARG A 368 -19.42 10.22 -3.18
N PRO A 369 -20.41 9.52 -2.62
CA PRO A 369 -20.17 8.45 -1.66
C PRO A 369 -19.51 7.24 -2.35
N LEU A 370 -18.62 6.53 -1.64
CA LEU A 370 -17.96 5.33 -2.15
C LEU A 370 -18.95 4.20 -2.53
N LYS A 371 -20.03 4.08 -1.77
CA LYS A 371 -21.14 3.17 -2.11
C LYS A 371 -22.23 3.96 -2.83
N ALA A 372 -22.47 3.65 -4.10
CA ALA A 372 -23.64 4.15 -4.80
C ALA A 372 -24.92 3.66 -4.11
N LYS A 373 -25.91 4.53 -3.94
CA LYS A 373 -27.24 4.11 -3.48
C LYS A 373 -27.82 3.14 -4.53
N PRO A 374 -28.37 1.98 -4.13
CA PRO A 374 -28.99 1.07 -5.08
C PRO A 374 -30.11 1.82 -5.83
N GLN A 375 -30.04 1.84 -7.16
CA GLN A 375 -31.13 2.38 -7.97
C GLN A 375 -32.39 1.57 -7.66
N LYS A 376 -33.44 2.22 -7.14
CA LYS A 376 -34.78 1.61 -7.09
C LYS A 376 -35.15 1.22 -8.52
N LYS A 377 -35.22 -0.08 -8.82
CA LYS A 377 -35.80 -0.58 -10.07
C LYS A 377 -37.17 0.06 -10.21
N LYS A 378 -37.35 0.96 -11.19
CA LYS A 378 -38.70 1.35 -11.64
C LYS A 378 -39.36 0.06 -12.10
N LYS A 379 -40.42 -0.37 -11.40
CA LYS A 379 -41.30 -1.42 -11.89
C LYS A 379 -41.77 -0.97 -13.28
N ALA A 380 -41.41 -1.71 -14.31
CA ALA A 380 -42.06 -1.57 -15.60
C ALA A 380 -43.56 -1.82 -15.35
N ALA A 381 -44.38 -0.82 -15.60
CA ALA A 381 -45.81 -1.01 -15.71
C ALA A 381 -46.00 -1.96 -16.89
N GLY A 382 -46.53 -3.16 -16.61
CA GLY A 382 -46.84 -4.11 -17.66
C GLY A 382 -47.91 -3.51 -18.56
N ASP A 383 -47.63 -3.50 -19.86
CA ASP A 383 -48.65 -3.34 -20.89
C ASP A 383 -49.73 -4.41 -20.66
N LYS A 384 -50.93 -3.97 -20.36
CA LYS A 384 -52.12 -4.78 -20.54
C LYS A 384 -52.36 -4.84 -22.05
N ALA A 385 -52.15 -6.01 -22.63
CA ALA A 385 -52.67 -6.34 -23.93
C ALA A 385 -54.20 -6.40 -23.85
N GLU A 386 -54.85 -5.68 -24.76
CA GLU A 386 -56.25 -5.88 -25.14
C GLU A 386 -56.29 -6.64 -26.47
#